data_AF-A0A3M5JFB7-F1
#
_entry.id   AF-A0A3M5JFB7-F1
#
_cell.length_a   1.000
_cell.length_b   1.000
_cell.length_c   1.000
_cell.angle_alpha   90.00
_cell.angle_beta   90.00
_cell.angle_gamma   90.00
#
_symmetry.space_group_name_H-M   'P 1'
#
loop_
_entity.id
_entity.type
_entity.pdbx_description
1 polymer ?
#
loop_
_entity_poly.entity_id
_entity_poly.type
_entity_poly.pdbx_seq_one_letter_code
_entity_poly.pdbx_strand_id
1 'polypeptide(L)'
;MIKPTEALNSINTIDFESSDISFASPSEIALDLHATARSAAEGRIFWEDNKLIMLGKLGVSCKYLFVHFSPEIKDSFQRASIGYFNNGQVSSSGLRQIVSAMRTAAKKKPLHIIDSQWVSQALPSFTFRQLKEPIRNFLEYWKDGYPSIVTDDALNLLAQARAASSISSNVESDDPDKSWLTDHEYEDLLQATWAHYDFSGCTQPALIRLLSLQYARRPSQLASLKFGDLKSGSDKELVEHHENEIHFPAAKECFVSVEFRGGRFEAHPIAKHLWDLLKIQRQQIKTLFEHSFGLSLGEDDISQLPIFTTEERILKANVTLREKLGLDPRQNLADELFHSPPVRIGRVIGFHYNMLIHDGRKKPRSPYTAPPAVPLSPRTGRPIAVKATRLRHTRVRQLVCCSR
;
A
#
# COMPACT_ATOMS: atom_id res chain seq x y z
N MET A 1 -60.26 -36.58 -48.99
CA MET A 1 -60.81 -36.44 -47.63
C MET A 1 -60.96 -34.96 -47.31
N ILE A 2 -62.02 -34.64 -46.59
CA ILE A 2 -62.62 -33.32 -46.36
C ILE A 2 -61.90 -32.58 -45.22
N LYS A 3 -61.63 -31.26 -45.42
CA LYS A 3 -61.55 -30.03 -44.56
C LYS A 3 -61.34 -30.14 -43.01
N PRO A 4 -61.01 -29.08 -42.23
CA PRO A 4 -60.91 -27.63 -42.53
C PRO A 4 -59.74 -26.83 -41.90
N THR A 5 -59.70 -25.58 -42.35
CA THR A 5 -59.29 -24.25 -41.83
C THR A 5 -59.25 -23.95 -40.31
N GLU A 6 -58.53 -22.86 -39.99
CA GLU A 6 -58.59 -21.93 -38.83
C GLU A 6 -57.68 -22.27 -37.62
N ALA A 7 -56.92 -21.35 -36.98
CA ALA A 7 -57.10 -19.90 -36.83
C ALA A 7 -55.82 -19.15 -36.38
N LEU A 8 -55.77 -17.85 -36.77
CA LEU A 8 -55.26 -16.64 -36.08
C LEU A 8 -53.74 -16.52 -35.80
N ASN A 9 -52.99 -15.72 -36.55
CA ASN A 9 -52.85 -14.24 -36.54
C ASN A 9 -51.88 -13.67 -35.49
N SER A 10 -50.83 -13.03 -36.03
CA SER A 10 -50.14 -11.82 -35.55
C SER A 10 -49.38 -11.84 -34.22
N ILE A 11 -48.07 -11.59 -34.26
CA ILE A 11 -47.42 -10.36 -33.76
C ILE A 11 -45.98 -10.27 -34.33
N ASN A 12 -45.79 -9.24 -35.15
CA ASN A 12 -44.63 -8.39 -35.43
C ASN A 12 -43.19 -8.88 -35.16
N THR A 13 -42.45 -8.89 -36.27
CA THR A 13 -41.06 -8.43 -36.44
C THR A 13 -40.68 -7.31 -35.46
N ILE A 14 -39.60 -7.52 -34.71
CA ILE A 14 -38.77 -6.45 -34.17
C ILE A 14 -37.34 -6.75 -34.62
N ASP A 15 -36.81 -5.81 -35.40
CA ASP A 15 -35.45 -5.76 -35.88
C ASP A 15 -34.47 -5.74 -34.70
N PHE A 16 -33.54 -6.70 -34.69
CA PHE A 16 -32.38 -6.66 -33.81
C PHE A 16 -31.40 -5.62 -34.36
N GLU A 17 -31.53 -4.37 -33.89
CA GLU A 17 -30.49 -3.36 -34.07
C GLU A 17 -29.17 -3.85 -33.49
N SER A 18 -28.12 -3.71 -34.31
CA SER A 18 -26.76 -4.07 -34.02
C SER A 18 -26.26 -3.36 -32.77
N SER A 19 -25.88 -4.13 -31.75
CA SER A 19 -25.07 -3.62 -30.64
C SER A 19 -23.67 -3.32 -31.16
N ASP A 20 -23.34 -2.04 -31.21
CA ASP A 20 -22.00 -1.53 -31.47
C ASP A 20 -21.02 -2.13 -30.45
N ILE A 21 -20.20 -3.08 -30.90
CA ILE A 21 -19.02 -3.52 -30.18
C ILE A 21 -17.99 -2.40 -30.35
N SER A 22 -17.98 -1.45 -29.42
CA SER A 22 -16.93 -0.43 -29.37
C SER A 22 -15.61 -1.10 -28.98
N PHE A 23 -14.77 -1.39 -29.98
CA PHE A 23 -13.38 -1.73 -29.72
C PHE A 23 -12.68 -0.52 -29.10
N ALA A 24 -12.05 -0.75 -27.94
CA ALA A 24 -11.25 0.25 -27.25
C ALA A 24 -10.23 0.88 -28.21
N SER A 25 -10.14 2.21 -28.16
CA SER A 25 -9.23 2.94 -29.05
C SER A 25 -7.76 2.62 -28.70
N PRO A 26 -6.82 2.64 -29.66
CA PRO A 26 -5.40 2.37 -29.40
C PRO A 26 -4.77 3.27 -28.31
N SER A 27 -5.36 4.44 -28.05
CA SER A 27 -5.00 5.35 -26.94
C SER A 27 -5.41 4.83 -25.55
N GLU A 28 -6.43 3.97 -25.45
CA GLU A 28 -6.81 3.29 -24.19
C GLU A 28 -5.92 2.07 -23.89
N ILE A 29 -5.15 1.63 -24.88
CA ILE A 29 -4.07 0.63 -24.77
C ILE A 29 -2.71 1.34 -24.88
N ALA A 30 -2.62 2.61 -24.50
CA ALA A 30 -1.34 3.22 -24.20
C ALA A 30 -0.83 2.62 -22.88
N LEU A 31 -0.25 1.42 -22.99
CA LEU A 31 0.62 0.88 -21.96
C LEU A 31 1.72 1.93 -21.78
N ASP A 32 1.70 2.66 -20.68
CA ASP A 32 2.81 3.53 -20.33
C ASP A 32 4.04 2.63 -20.13
N LEU A 33 4.86 2.54 -21.19
CA LEU A 33 6.07 1.73 -21.21
C LEU A 33 7.07 2.22 -20.14
N HIS A 34 6.95 3.48 -19.67
CA HIS A 34 7.71 3.98 -18.53
C HIS A 34 7.14 3.54 -17.17
N ALA A 35 5.83 3.30 -17.03
CA ALA A 35 5.26 2.69 -15.82
C ALA A 35 5.73 1.24 -15.63
N THR A 36 6.07 0.55 -16.72
CA THR A 36 6.70 -0.79 -16.69
C THR A 36 8.24 -0.74 -16.68
N ALA A 37 8.84 0.46 -16.72
CA ALA A 37 10.28 0.59 -16.72
C ALA A 37 10.86 0.07 -15.40
N ARG A 38 11.84 -0.84 -15.55
CA ARG A 38 12.57 -1.47 -14.46
C ARG A 38 13.34 -0.41 -13.70
N SER A 39 12.83 0.07 -12.56
CA SER A 39 13.71 0.63 -11.53
C SER A 39 14.35 -0.55 -10.79
N ALA A 40 15.33 -1.19 -11.45
CA ALA A 40 16.11 -2.21 -10.79
C ALA A 40 16.75 -1.59 -9.55
N ALA A 41 16.33 -2.11 -8.42
CA ALA A 41 16.63 -1.73 -7.06
C ALA A 41 18.06 -2.10 -6.65
N GLU A 42 19.05 -1.74 -7.48
CA GLU A 42 20.44 -2.02 -7.21
C GLU A 42 20.87 -1.29 -5.93
N GLY A 43 21.39 -2.05 -4.96
CA GLY A 43 21.80 -1.53 -3.65
C GLY A 43 20.67 -1.21 -2.65
N ARG A 44 19.38 -1.31 -3.02
CA ARG A 44 18.26 -1.01 -2.08
C ARG A 44 17.94 -2.14 -1.12
N ILE A 45 18.27 -3.37 -1.49
CA ILE A 45 18.15 -4.55 -0.64
C ILE A 45 19.51 -5.20 -0.55
N PHE A 46 20.00 -5.41 0.66
CA PHE A 46 21.29 -6.03 0.90
C PHE A 46 21.32 -6.70 2.28
N TRP A 47 22.32 -7.53 2.49
CA TRP A 47 22.57 -8.15 3.79
C TRP A 47 23.65 -7.37 4.54
N GLU A 48 23.38 -7.11 5.82
CA GLU A 48 24.35 -6.63 6.79
C GLU A 48 24.39 -7.67 7.92
N ASP A 49 25.48 -8.43 7.99
CA ASP A 49 25.66 -9.59 8.86
C ASP A 49 24.53 -10.64 8.76
N ASN A 50 23.60 -10.59 9.71
CA ASN A 50 22.46 -11.49 9.84
C ASN A 50 21.14 -10.75 9.63
N LYS A 51 21.16 -9.56 9.01
CA LYS A 51 19.99 -8.71 8.84
C LYS A 51 19.80 -8.38 7.36
N LEU A 52 18.61 -8.70 6.85
CA LEU A 52 18.18 -8.22 5.55
C LEU A 52 17.77 -6.76 5.69
N ILE A 53 18.55 -5.87 5.08
CA ILE A 53 18.29 -4.44 5.02
C ILE A 53 17.50 -4.14 3.75
N MET A 54 16.50 -3.27 3.89
CA MET A 54 15.64 -2.83 2.80
C MET A 54 15.48 -1.33 2.99
N LEU A 55 16.12 -0.52 2.14
CA LEU A 55 16.15 0.93 2.31
C LEU A 55 14.71 1.49 2.33
N GLY A 56 14.45 2.42 3.24
CA GLY A 56 13.11 2.99 3.45
C GLY A 56 12.09 2.08 4.14
N LYS A 57 12.41 0.80 4.37
CA LYS A 57 11.51 -0.19 4.97
C LYS A 57 12.11 -0.78 6.25
N LEU A 58 11.31 -1.54 6.99
CA LEU A 58 11.80 -2.26 8.18
C LEU A 58 12.56 -3.51 7.73
N GLY A 59 13.85 -3.58 8.06
CA GLY A 59 14.67 -4.78 7.81
C GLY A 59 14.25 -5.98 8.66
N VAL A 60 14.80 -7.16 8.32
CA VAL A 60 14.52 -8.42 9.02
C VAL A 60 15.81 -8.97 9.62
N SER A 61 15.91 -9.01 10.95
CA SER A 61 16.99 -9.75 11.61
C SER A 61 16.71 -11.24 11.53
N CYS A 62 17.63 -11.98 10.93
CA CYS A 62 17.65 -13.41 10.70
C CYS A 62 18.63 -14.14 11.62
N LYS A 63 19.03 -13.53 12.74
CA LYS A 63 19.92 -14.18 13.73
C LYS A 63 19.47 -15.61 14.08
N TYR A 64 18.18 -15.81 14.32
CA TYR A 64 17.58 -17.12 14.62
C TYR A 64 17.51 -18.08 13.44
N LEU A 65 17.39 -17.55 12.21
CA LEU A 65 17.35 -18.37 11.01
C LEU A 65 18.73 -18.99 10.75
N PHE A 66 19.79 -18.19 10.95
CA PHE A 66 21.15 -18.57 10.62
C PHE A 66 21.93 -19.27 11.74
N VAL A 67 21.32 -19.51 12.92
CA VAL A 67 22.03 -20.13 14.08
C VAL A 67 22.68 -21.46 13.70
N HIS A 68 22.04 -22.22 12.82
CA HIS A 68 22.44 -23.57 12.46
C HIS A 68 22.87 -23.71 11.00
N PHE A 69 22.97 -22.58 10.28
CA PHE A 69 23.47 -22.57 8.91
C PHE A 69 24.99 -22.65 8.95
N SER A 70 25.57 -23.51 8.12
CA SER A 70 26.98 -23.39 7.81
C SER A 70 27.23 -22.07 7.06
N PRO A 71 28.47 -21.54 7.04
CA PRO A 71 28.80 -20.35 6.28
C PRO A 71 28.37 -20.42 4.81
N GLU A 72 28.49 -21.59 4.19
CA GLU A 72 28.12 -21.85 2.79
C GLU A 72 26.61 -21.77 2.57
N ILE A 73 25.82 -22.37 3.48
CA ILE A 73 24.34 -22.32 3.39
C ILE A 73 23.86 -20.89 3.63
N LYS A 74 24.48 -20.17 4.58
CA LYS A 74 24.16 -18.76 4.84
C LYS A 74 24.43 -17.90 3.60
N ASP A 75 25.62 -17.99 3.03
CA ASP A 75 25.97 -17.25 1.82
C ASP A 75 25.02 -17.59 0.66
N SER A 76 24.74 -18.87 0.45
CA SER A 76 23.78 -19.35 -0.55
C SER A 76 22.38 -18.76 -0.36
N PHE A 77 21.83 -18.79 0.86
CA PHE A 77 20.54 -18.18 1.17
C PHE A 77 20.53 -16.67 0.91
N GLN A 78 21.61 -15.98 1.30
CA GLN A 78 21.73 -14.54 1.13
C GLN A 78 21.76 -14.17 -0.35
N ARG A 79 22.56 -14.87 -1.16
CA ARG A 79 22.61 -14.71 -2.62
C ARG A 79 21.28 -15.06 -3.27
N ALA A 80 20.64 -16.17 -2.90
CA ALA A 80 19.34 -16.57 -3.43
C ALA A 80 18.26 -15.52 -3.12
N SER A 81 18.25 -14.96 -1.90
CA SER A 81 17.29 -13.92 -1.51
C SER A 81 17.42 -12.65 -2.36
N ILE A 82 18.65 -12.20 -2.61
CA ILE A 82 18.91 -11.01 -3.44
C ILE A 82 18.67 -11.32 -4.92
N GLY A 83 19.11 -12.48 -5.42
CA GLY A 83 18.90 -12.91 -6.80
C GLY A 83 17.41 -13.06 -7.13
N TYR A 84 16.63 -13.66 -6.24
CA TYR A 84 15.18 -13.85 -6.43
C TYR A 84 14.45 -12.51 -6.58
N PHE A 85 14.87 -11.51 -5.80
CA PHE A 85 14.37 -10.14 -5.92
C PHE A 85 14.86 -9.44 -7.20
N ASN A 86 16.16 -9.46 -7.48
CA ASN A 86 16.74 -8.79 -8.65
C ASN A 86 16.22 -9.37 -9.97
N ASN A 87 15.87 -10.65 -9.99
CA ASN A 87 15.25 -11.32 -11.14
C ASN A 87 13.75 -10.99 -11.30
N GLY A 88 13.20 -10.09 -10.49
CA GLY A 88 11.80 -9.65 -10.55
C GLY A 88 10.78 -10.70 -10.11
N GLN A 89 11.22 -11.80 -9.48
CA GLN A 89 10.33 -12.89 -9.06
C GLN A 89 9.49 -12.52 -7.83
N VAL A 90 9.91 -11.48 -7.09
CA VAL A 90 9.21 -11.04 -5.88
C VAL A 90 9.40 -9.55 -5.64
N SER A 91 8.38 -8.90 -5.07
CA SER A 91 8.51 -7.54 -4.57
C SER A 91 9.32 -7.49 -3.27
N SER A 92 9.87 -6.33 -2.92
CA SER A 92 10.62 -6.19 -1.67
C SER A 92 9.76 -6.56 -0.44
N SER A 93 8.50 -6.10 -0.41
CA SER A 93 7.55 -6.48 0.66
C SER A 93 7.22 -7.97 0.68
N GLY A 94 7.20 -8.64 -0.49
CA GLY A 94 7.02 -10.08 -0.60
C GLY A 94 8.23 -10.85 -0.05
N LEU A 95 9.45 -10.47 -0.44
CA LEU A 95 10.68 -11.08 0.05
C LEU A 95 10.78 -10.95 1.57
N ARG A 96 10.48 -9.76 2.11
CA ARG A 96 10.44 -9.52 3.55
C ARG A 96 9.50 -10.47 4.27
N GLN A 97 8.32 -10.73 3.69
CA GLN A 97 7.32 -11.64 4.25
C GLN A 97 7.81 -13.09 4.24
N ILE A 98 8.37 -13.55 3.11
CA ILE A 98 8.97 -14.88 2.96
C ILE A 98 10.06 -15.09 4.02
N VAL A 99 11.07 -14.21 4.05
CA VAL A 99 12.22 -14.31 4.96
C VAL A 99 11.77 -14.24 6.43
N SER A 100 10.81 -13.36 6.76
CA SER A 100 10.27 -13.26 8.13
C SER A 100 9.49 -14.52 8.54
N ALA A 101 8.73 -15.13 7.63
CA ALA A 101 8.00 -16.36 7.89
C ALA A 101 8.96 -17.54 8.12
N MET A 102 9.96 -17.70 7.25
CA MET A 102 11.01 -18.71 7.39
C MET A 102 11.78 -18.55 8.70
N ARG A 103 12.22 -17.32 9.04
CA ARG A 103 12.85 -17.01 10.33
C ARG A 103 11.98 -17.44 11.52
N THR A 104 10.69 -17.16 11.45
CA THR A 104 9.76 -17.46 12.55
C THR A 104 9.56 -18.97 12.70
N ALA A 105 9.51 -19.71 11.59
CA ALA A 105 9.50 -21.17 11.60
C ALA A 105 10.80 -21.75 12.18
N ALA A 106 11.95 -21.24 11.74
CA ALA A 106 13.28 -21.68 12.20
C ALA A 106 13.53 -21.43 13.70
N LYS A 107 12.87 -20.43 14.30
CA LYS A 107 12.96 -20.22 15.77
C LYS A 107 12.44 -21.41 16.57
N LYS A 108 11.43 -22.12 16.07
CA LYS A 108 10.85 -23.28 16.76
C LYS A 108 11.73 -24.52 16.59
N LYS A 109 12.36 -24.66 15.42
CA LYS A 109 13.16 -25.83 15.04
C LYS A 109 14.33 -25.40 14.15
N PRO A 110 15.58 -25.63 14.60
CA PRO A 110 16.80 -25.42 13.84
C PRO A 110 16.69 -25.90 12.40
N LEU A 111 17.12 -25.07 11.46
CA LEU A 111 17.09 -25.37 10.04
C LEU A 111 18.51 -25.77 9.60
N HIS A 112 18.68 -27.06 9.30
CA HIS A 112 19.91 -27.63 8.71
C HIS A 112 19.68 -28.02 7.25
N ILE A 113 18.51 -28.63 6.99
CA ILE A 113 17.95 -28.96 5.68
C ILE A 113 16.46 -28.62 5.72
N ILE A 114 15.88 -28.31 4.55
CA ILE A 114 14.44 -28.11 4.38
C ILE A 114 13.87 -29.40 3.83
N ASP A 115 13.50 -30.29 4.74
CA ASP A 115 12.84 -31.56 4.44
C ASP A 115 11.34 -31.52 4.77
N SER A 116 10.64 -32.63 4.48
CA SER A 116 9.22 -32.78 4.78
C SER A 116 8.92 -32.69 6.28
N GLN A 117 9.85 -33.12 7.14
CA GLN A 117 9.70 -33.02 8.59
C GLN A 117 9.69 -31.55 9.04
N TRP A 118 10.64 -30.73 8.57
CA TRP A 118 10.69 -29.31 8.88
C TRP A 118 9.45 -28.58 8.35
N VAL A 119 9.03 -28.86 7.11
CA VAL A 119 7.83 -28.26 6.51
C VAL A 119 6.58 -28.62 7.32
N SER A 120 6.42 -29.90 7.73
CA SER A 120 5.28 -30.33 8.55
C SER A 120 5.18 -29.59 9.88
N GLN A 121 6.32 -29.17 10.44
CA GLN A 121 6.41 -28.41 11.69
C GLN A 121 6.22 -26.90 11.48
N ALA A 122 6.52 -26.39 10.28
CA ALA A 122 6.31 -25.00 9.91
C ALA A 122 4.84 -24.70 9.54
N LEU A 123 4.15 -25.61 8.86
CA LEU A 123 2.76 -25.47 8.39
C LEU A 123 1.70 -25.13 9.46
N PRO A 124 1.81 -25.54 10.73
CA PRO A 124 0.91 -25.09 11.79
C PRO A 124 0.95 -23.57 12.03
N SER A 125 2.02 -22.88 11.64
CA SER A 125 2.10 -21.42 11.71
C SER A 125 1.18 -20.79 10.66
N PHE A 126 0.14 -20.08 11.11
CA PHE A 126 -0.83 -19.40 10.23
C PHE A 126 -0.16 -18.53 9.17
N THR A 127 0.82 -17.69 9.56
CA THR A 127 1.55 -16.81 8.63
C THR A 127 2.37 -17.60 7.62
N PHE A 128 3.03 -18.68 8.04
CA PHE A 128 3.81 -19.52 7.12
C PHE A 128 2.88 -20.21 6.11
N ARG A 129 1.75 -20.73 6.58
CA ARG A 129 0.73 -21.38 5.76
C ARG A 129 0.05 -20.44 4.77
N GLN A 130 -0.20 -19.19 5.15
CA GLN A 130 -0.69 -18.15 4.23
C GLN A 130 0.30 -17.86 3.11
N LEU A 131 1.60 -18.01 3.38
CA LEU A 131 2.68 -17.73 2.43
C LEU A 131 3.24 -19.00 1.78
N LYS A 132 2.52 -20.14 1.85
CA LYS A 132 3.05 -21.44 1.39
C LYS A 132 3.52 -21.42 -0.07
N GLU A 133 2.74 -20.80 -0.96
CA GLU A 133 3.07 -20.71 -2.39
C GLU A 133 4.28 -19.79 -2.65
N PRO A 134 4.30 -18.53 -2.16
CA PRO A 134 5.51 -17.70 -2.26
C PRO A 134 6.76 -18.32 -1.66
N ILE A 135 6.63 -19.02 -0.52
CA ILE A 135 7.77 -19.71 0.12
C ILE A 135 8.22 -20.88 -0.76
N ARG A 136 7.30 -21.71 -1.26
CA ARG A 136 7.62 -22.82 -2.17
C ARG A 136 8.39 -22.34 -3.40
N ASN A 137 7.91 -21.28 -4.07
CA ASN A 137 8.58 -20.74 -5.26
C ASN A 137 9.97 -20.19 -4.95
N PHE A 138 10.16 -19.55 -3.80
CA PHE A 138 11.48 -19.12 -3.34
C PHE A 138 12.41 -20.31 -3.05
N LEU A 139 11.88 -21.38 -2.44
CA LEU A 139 12.64 -22.59 -2.14
C LEU A 139 13.04 -23.35 -3.41
N GLU A 140 12.17 -23.40 -4.42
CA GLU A 140 12.50 -23.93 -5.76
C GLU A 140 13.68 -23.15 -6.35
N TYR A 141 13.58 -21.81 -6.39
CA TYR A 141 14.65 -20.96 -6.89
C TYR A 141 15.97 -21.15 -6.11
N TRP A 142 15.90 -21.27 -4.79
CA TRP A 142 17.09 -21.50 -3.97
C TRP A 142 17.70 -22.89 -4.21
N LYS A 143 16.87 -23.92 -4.38
CA LYS A 143 17.29 -25.29 -4.69
C LYS A 143 18.07 -25.35 -6.00
N ASP A 144 17.62 -24.63 -7.04
CA ASP A 144 18.32 -24.60 -8.34
C ASP A 144 19.77 -24.10 -8.20
N GLY A 145 20.01 -23.13 -7.30
CA GLY A 145 21.34 -22.61 -7.01
C GLY A 145 22.13 -23.40 -5.96
N TYR A 146 21.45 -24.24 -5.15
CA TYR A 146 22.05 -25.05 -4.09
C TYR A 146 21.20 -26.31 -3.79
N PRO A 147 21.36 -27.40 -4.57
CA PRO A 147 20.41 -28.51 -4.58
C PRO A 147 20.24 -29.28 -3.27
N SER A 148 21.26 -29.29 -2.40
CA SER A 148 21.27 -30.14 -1.20
C SER A 148 20.49 -29.57 -0.01
N ILE A 149 19.98 -28.33 -0.10
CA ILE A 149 19.32 -27.67 1.05
C ILE A 149 17.81 -27.88 1.10
N VAL A 150 17.16 -28.19 -0.03
CA VAL A 150 15.70 -28.42 -0.11
C VAL A 150 15.43 -29.77 -0.76
N THR A 151 14.67 -30.63 -0.10
CA THR A 151 14.27 -31.92 -0.68
C THR A 151 13.01 -31.78 -1.53
N ASP A 152 12.86 -32.64 -2.54
CA ASP A 152 11.65 -32.67 -3.38
C ASP A 152 10.40 -32.98 -2.57
N ASP A 153 10.50 -33.86 -1.57
CA ASP A 153 9.39 -34.17 -0.65
C ASP A 153 8.92 -32.95 0.14
N ALA A 154 9.82 -32.01 0.49
CA ALA A 154 9.46 -30.78 1.17
C ALA A 154 8.62 -29.87 0.26
N LEU A 155 9.03 -29.71 -1.00
CA LEU A 155 8.31 -28.93 -2.01
C LEU A 155 6.95 -29.54 -2.33
N ASN A 156 6.89 -30.86 -2.45
CA ASN A 156 5.64 -31.61 -2.66
C ASN A 156 4.68 -31.45 -1.48
N LEU A 157 5.18 -31.52 -0.24
CA LEU A 157 4.36 -31.30 0.96
C LEU A 157 3.80 -29.87 1.02
N LEU A 158 4.59 -28.85 0.66
CA LEU A 158 4.10 -27.46 0.57
C LEU A 158 2.99 -27.30 -0.47
N ALA A 159 3.14 -27.94 -1.63
CA ALA A 159 2.14 -27.92 -2.70
C ALA A 159 0.80 -28.53 -2.23
N GLN A 160 0.87 -29.71 -1.62
CA GLN A 160 -0.30 -30.48 -1.18
C GLN A 160 -0.95 -29.96 0.11
N ALA A 161 -0.21 -29.22 0.94
CA ALA A 161 -0.74 -28.68 2.18
C ALA A 161 -1.95 -27.78 1.93
N ARG A 162 -3.05 -28.04 2.64
CA ARG A 162 -4.27 -27.22 2.54
C ARG A 162 -3.96 -25.75 2.84
N ALA A 163 -4.53 -24.82 2.08
CA ALA A 163 -4.39 -23.39 2.33
C ALA A 163 -4.81 -22.99 3.75
N ALA A 164 -4.28 -21.88 4.25
CA ALA A 164 -4.77 -21.30 5.51
C ALA A 164 -6.25 -20.96 5.38
N SER A 165 -7.03 -21.14 6.45
CA SER A 165 -8.42 -20.69 6.47
C SER A 165 -8.47 -19.18 6.24
N SER A 166 -9.41 -18.74 5.40
CA SER A 166 -9.69 -17.31 5.27
C SER A 166 -10.19 -16.80 6.62
N ILE A 167 -9.66 -15.65 7.06
CA ILE A 167 -10.28 -14.90 8.15
C ILE A 167 -11.56 -14.31 7.55
N SER A 168 -12.71 -14.57 8.16
CA SER A 168 -13.99 -14.02 7.71
C SER A 168 -13.88 -12.51 7.52
N SER A 169 -14.34 -12.00 6.38
CA SER A 169 -14.42 -10.56 6.18
C SER A 169 -15.59 -10.03 7.00
N ASN A 170 -15.29 -9.30 8.08
CA ASN A 170 -16.29 -8.66 8.95
C ASN A 170 -17.01 -7.47 8.26
N VAL A 171 -17.02 -7.44 6.93
CA VAL A 171 -17.65 -6.39 6.12
C VAL A 171 -19.15 -6.35 6.35
N GLU A 172 -19.78 -7.52 6.56
CA GLU A 172 -21.22 -7.68 6.80
C GLU A 172 -21.58 -7.89 8.28
N SER A 173 -20.59 -7.95 9.17
CA SER A 173 -20.87 -8.07 10.62
C SER A 173 -21.37 -6.74 11.17
N ASP A 174 -22.27 -6.73 12.15
CA ASP A 174 -22.63 -5.50 12.90
C ASP A 174 -21.63 -5.17 14.03
N ASP A 175 -20.44 -5.77 14.02
CA ASP A 175 -19.40 -5.56 15.06
C ASP A 175 -18.98 -4.09 15.09
N PRO A 176 -19.25 -3.35 16.19
CA PRO A 176 -18.97 -1.92 16.28
C PRO A 176 -17.47 -1.58 16.33
N ASP A 177 -16.57 -2.54 16.50
CA ASP A 177 -15.12 -2.31 16.53
C ASP A 177 -14.43 -2.74 15.22
N LYS A 178 -15.10 -3.54 14.38
CA LYS A 178 -14.53 -4.14 13.17
C LYS A 178 -15.27 -3.77 11.88
N SER A 179 -16.54 -3.43 11.97
CA SER A 179 -17.41 -3.13 10.82
C SER A 179 -17.58 -1.63 10.59
N TRP A 180 -18.39 -1.22 9.61
CA TRP A 180 -18.58 0.18 9.21
C TRP A 180 -18.90 1.14 10.39
N LEU A 181 -18.60 2.42 10.17
CA LEU A 181 -19.03 3.52 11.04
C LEU A 181 -20.52 3.81 10.80
N THR A 182 -21.24 4.15 11.86
CA THR A 182 -22.56 4.78 11.70
C THR A 182 -22.40 6.22 11.20
N ASP A 183 -23.47 6.83 10.68
CA ASP A 183 -23.42 8.22 10.21
C ASP A 183 -23.01 9.19 11.34
N HIS A 184 -23.48 8.93 12.57
CA HIS A 184 -23.08 9.70 13.76
C HIS A 184 -21.59 9.52 14.08
N GLU A 185 -21.08 8.29 14.09
CA GLU A 185 -19.65 8.03 14.33
C GLU A 185 -18.78 8.65 13.23
N TYR A 186 -19.26 8.68 11.98
CA TYR A 186 -18.57 9.31 10.87
C TYR A 186 -18.53 10.84 11.03
N GLU A 187 -19.66 11.46 11.35
CA GLU A 187 -19.77 12.91 11.53
C GLU A 187 -18.96 13.38 12.75
N ASP A 188 -19.01 12.67 13.87
CA ASP A 188 -18.21 12.98 15.07
C ASP A 188 -16.71 12.99 14.75
N LEU A 189 -16.24 12.03 13.94
CA LEU A 189 -14.84 11.98 13.51
C LEU A 189 -14.48 13.12 12.55
N LEU A 190 -15.40 13.49 11.65
CA LEU A 190 -15.24 14.61 10.74
C LEU A 190 -15.12 15.93 11.53
N GLN A 191 -16.05 16.17 12.44
CA GLN A 191 -16.07 17.34 13.32
C GLN A 191 -14.82 17.41 14.20
N ALA A 192 -14.42 16.30 14.82
CA ALA A 192 -13.20 16.25 15.63
C ALA A 192 -11.93 16.56 14.81
N THR A 193 -11.91 16.16 13.54
CA THR A 193 -10.79 16.44 12.64
C THR A 193 -10.72 17.93 12.28
N TRP A 194 -11.85 18.54 11.93
CA TRP A 194 -11.94 19.97 11.62
C TRP A 194 -11.67 20.85 12.84
N ALA A 195 -12.31 20.57 13.97
CA ALA A 195 -12.09 21.32 15.21
C ALA A 195 -10.61 21.30 15.62
N HIS A 196 -9.93 20.16 15.46
CA HIS A 196 -8.49 20.08 15.70
C HIS A 196 -7.69 20.91 14.68
N TYR A 197 -8.04 20.85 13.39
CA TYR A 197 -7.37 21.65 12.38
C TYR A 197 -7.51 23.15 12.66
N ASP A 198 -8.72 23.62 12.95
CA ASP A 198 -9.00 25.02 13.27
C ASP A 198 -8.23 25.49 14.52
N PHE A 199 -8.11 24.62 15.53
CA PHE A 199 -7.37 24.91 16.75
C PHE A 199 -5.84 24.90 16.58
N SER A 200 -5.31 23.98 15.77
CA SER A 200 -3.86 23.69 15.70
C SER A 200 -3.15 24.19 14.46
N GLY A 201 -3.88 24.45 13.37
CA GLY A 201 -3.33 24.68 12.03
C GLY A 201 -2.59 23.48 11.43
N CYS A 202 -2.70 22.28 12.01
CA CYS A 202 -1.95 21.11 11.55
C CYS A 202 -2.55 20.51 10.26
N THR A 203 -2.14 21.04 9.11
CA THR A 203 -2.63 20.67 7.77
C THR A 203 -2.43 19.20 7.44
N GLN A 204 -1.19 18.68 7.53
CA GLN A 204 -0.87 17.30 7.14
C GLN A 204 -1.73 16.21 7.83
N PRO A 205 -1.84 16.16 9.17
CA PRO A 205 -2.66 15.14 9.83
C PRO A 205 -4.16 15.31 9.57
N ALA A 206 -4.66 16.55 9.44
CA ALA A 206 -6.05 16.82 9.07
C ALA A 206 -6.34 16.27 7.67
N LEU A 207 -5.50 16.61 6.69
CA LEU A 207 -5.65 16.19 5.30
C LEU A 207 -5.61 14.65 5.15
N ILE A 208 -4.70 13.97 5.85
CA ILE A 208 -4.65 12.49 5.85
C ILE A 208 -5.99 11.90 6.34
N ARG A 209 -6.55 12.43 7.43
CA ARG A 209 -7.82 11.95 8.00
C ARG A 209 -8.99 12.24 7.09
N LEU A 210 -9.10 13.47 6.58
CA LEU A 210 -10.19 13.90 5.70
C LEU A 210 -10.21 13.12 4.38
N LEU A 211 -9.05 12.96 3.72
CA LEU A 211 -8.95 12.12 2.52
C LEU A 211 -9.32 10.65 2.81
N SER A 212 -8.98 10.16 4.01
CA SER A 212 -9.32 8.79 4.41
C SER A 212 -10.81 8.62 4.69
N LEU A 213 -11.46 9.62 5.30
CA LEU A 213 -12.91 9.64 5.52
C LEU A 213 -13.65 9.69 4.18
N GLN A 214 -13.25 10.57 3.27
CA GLN A 214 -13.90 10.78 1.97
C GLN A 214 -13.72 9.61 1.00
N TYR A 215 -12.48 9.13 0.83
CA TYR A 215 -12.14 8.18 -0.25
C TYR A 215 -11.83 6.77 0.25
N ALA A 216 -11.67 6.57 1.55
CA ALA A 216 -11.35 5.28 2.18
C ALA A 216 -10.13 4.53 1.58
N ARG A 217 -9.15 5.28 1.05
CA ARG A 217 -7.98 4.72 0.37
C ARG A 217 -7.05 3.99 1.34
N ARG A 218 -6.23 3.07 0.82
CA ARG A 218 -5.23 2.36 1.65
C ARG A 218 -4.20 3.36 2.17
N PRO A 219 -3.67 3.15 3.40
CA PRO A 219 -2.54 3.95 3.88
C PRO A 219 -1.36 3.95 2.92
N SER A 220 -1.14 2.85 2.19
CA SER A 220 -0.10 2.77 1.15
C SER A 220 -0.41 3.60 -0.09
N GLN A 221 -1.68 3.74 -0.50
CA GLN A 221 -2.05 4.62 -1.61
C GLN A 221 -1.81 6.07 -1.23
N LEU A 222 -2.26 6.47 -0.05
CA LEU A 222 -2.03 7.82 0.47
C LEU A 222 -0.54 8.12 0.65
N ALA A 223 0.23 7.18 1.20
CA ALA A 223 1.67 7.31 1.36
C ALA A 223 2.41 7.55 0.04
N SER A 224 1.93 6.94 -1.05
CA SER A 224 2.57 6.99 -2.37
C SER A 224 2.13 8.18 -3.23
N LEU A 225 1.20 9.02 -2.75
CA LEU A 225 0.74 10.20 -3.48
C LEU A 225 1.86 11.23 -3.68
N LYS A 226 1.85 11.87 -4.84
CA LYS A 226 2.69 13.00 -5.24
C LYS A 226 1.82 14.17 -5.68
N PHE A 227 2.36 15.38 -5.71
CA PHE A 227 1.58 16.53 -6.17
C PHE A 227 1.24 16.49 -7.66
N GLY A 228 1.99 15.74 -8.48
CA GLY A 228 1.65 15.46 -9.87
C GLY A 228 0.39 14.59 -10.05
N ASP A 229 -0.11 13.98 -8.97
CA ASP A 229 -1.37 13.22 -8.95
C ASP A 229 -2.61 14.13 -8.78
N LEU A 230 -2.40 15.43 -8.60
CA LEU A 230 -3.46 16.42 -8.49
C LEU A 230 -3.71 17.04 -9.87
N LYS A 231 -4.90 16.84 -10.43
CA LYS A 231 -5.24 17.30 -11.78
C LYS A 231 -6.32 18.38 -11.75
N SER A 232 -6.20 19.36 -12.62
CA SER A 232 -7.17 20.46 -12.77
C SER A 232 -7.22 20.93 -14.22
N GLY A 233 -8.32 21.55 -14.63
CA GLY A 233 -8.46 22.09 -15.98
C GLY A 233 -8.39 21.01 -17.06
N SER A 234 -7.51 21.18 -18.04
CA SER A 234 -7.29 20.25 -19.16
C SER A 234 -6.62 18.94 -18.76
N ASP A 235 -5.99 18.87 -17.59
CA ASP A 235 -5.20 17.70 -17.17
C ASP A 235 -6.05 16.61 -16.51
N LYS A 236 -7.36 16.83 -16.46
CA LYS A 236 -8.36 15.96 -15.84
C LYS A 236 -8.70 14.77 -16.73
N GLU A 237 -8.91 13.60 -16.12
CA GLU A 237 -9.40 12.42 -16.82
C GLU A 237 -10.93 12.37 -16.83
N LEU A 238 -11.58 12.86 -15.77
CA LEU A 238 -13.03 12.90 -15.62
C LEU A 238 -13.57 14.22 -16.20
N VAL A 239 -13.55 14.33 -17.53
CA VAL A 239 -13.93 15.55 -18.29
C VAL A 239 -15.33 16.07 -17.92
N GLU A 240 -16.25 15.18 -17.55
CA GLU A 240 -17.63 15.50 -17.19
C GLU A 240 -17.77 16.19 -15.82
N HIS A 241 -16.78 16.07 -14.94
CA HIS A 241 -16.82 16.67 -13.61
C HIS A 241 -16.17 18.06 -13.62
N HIS A 242 -16.87 19.08 -13.12
CA HIS A 242 -16.28 20.42 -12.96
C HIS A 242 -15.20 20.49 -11.87
N GLU A 243 -15.25 19.57 -10.92
CA GLU A 243 -14.30 19.50 -9.80
C GLU A 243 -12.88 19.16 -10.28
N ASN A 244 -11.89 19.45 -9.44
CA ASN A 244 -10.52 18.97 -9.66
C ASN A 244 -10.44 17.48 -9.31
N GLU A 245 -9.31 16.84 -9.58
CA GLU A 245 -9.14 15.41 -9.36
C GLU A 245 -7.89 15.08 -8.56
N ILE A 246 -7.97 13.95 -7.86
CA ILE A 246 -6.85 13.27 -7.24
C ILE A 246 -6.74 11.85 -7.78
N HIS A 247 -5.54 11.48 -8.23
CA HIS A 247 -5.26 10.19 -8.86
C HIS A 247 -4.53 9.28 -7.87
N PHE A 248 -5.23 8.30 -7.29
CA PHE A 248 -4.59 7.41 -6.31
C PHE A 248 -3.86 6.27 -7.02
N PRO A 249 -2.57 6.03 -6.73
CA PRO A 249 -1.86 4.88 -7.28
C PRO A 249 -2.45 3.56 -6.74
N ALA A 250 -2.34 2.48 -7.50
CA ALA A 250 -2.65 1.14 -7.02
C ALA A 250 -1.74 0.73 -5.83
N ALA A 251 -2.24 -0.18 -5.00
CA ALA A 251 -1.54 -0.61 -3.77
C ALA A 251 -1.60 -2.11 -3.49
N LYS A 252 -2.20 -2.91 -4.38
CA LYS A 252 -2.51 -4.32 -4.12
C LYS A 252 -1.57 -5.27 -4.87
N GLU A 253 -0.35 -4.82 -5.13
CA GLU A 253 0.62 -5.57 -5.90
C GLU A 253 1.70 -6.11 -4.96
N CYS A 254 1.38 -7.22 -4.29
CA CYS A 254 2.37 -8.03 -3.58
C CYS A 254 2.89 -9.09 -4.56
N PHE A 255 4.19 -9.41 -4.50
CA PHE A 255 4.80 -10.39 -5.41
C PHE A 255 4.80 -9.95 -6.89
N VAL A 256 4.97 -8.64 -7.14
CA VAL A 256 5.20 -8.06 -8.49
C VAL A 256 6.61 -7.48 -8.62
N SER A 257 7.04 -7.22 -9.85
CA SER A 257 8.37 -6.67 -10.15
C SER A 257 8.54 -5.19 -9.76
N VAL A 258 7.50 -4.36 -9.88
CA VAL A 258 7.54 -2.93 -9.50
C VAL A 258 6.52 -2.67 -8.37
N GLU A 259 7.00 -2.42 -7.16
CA GLU A 259 6.13 -2.28 -5.98
C GLU A 259 5.60 -0.86 -5.76
N PHE A 260 6.42 0.15 -6.08
CA PHE A 260 6.10 1.54 -5.81
C PHE A 260 5.51 2.20 -7.06
N ARG A 261 4.21 2.54 -7.00
CA ARG A 261 3.48 3.21 -8.09
C ARG A 261 3.54 2.45 -9.44
N GLY A 262 3.70 1.12 -9.42
CA GLY A 262 3.79 0.29 -10.62
C GLY A 262 2.45 -0.12 -11.26
N GLY A 263 1.34 0.12 -10.56
CA GLY A 263 0.00 -0.22 -11.03
C GLY A 263 -0.81 0.98 -11.52
N ARG A 264 -2.05 0.71 -11.94
CA ARG A 264 -2.98 1.73 -12.46
C ARG A 264 -3.36 2.78 -11.42
N PHE A 265 -3.69 3.97 -11.90
CA PHE A 265 -4.21 5.07 -11.09
C PHE A 265 -5.74 5.06 -11.11
N GLU A 266 -6.35 5.46 -10.00
CA GLU A 266 -7.79 5.65 -9.88
C GLU A 266 -8.07 7.15 -9.68
N ALA A 267 -8.69 7.79 -10.67
CA ALA A 267 -9.09 9.19 -10.61
C ALA A 267 -10.36 9.37 -9.78
N HIS A 268 -10.37 10.38 -8.91
CA HIS A 268 -11.54 10.77 -8.13
C HIS A 268 -11.71 12.28 -8.06
N PRO A 269 -12.93 12.80 -8.17
CA PRO A 269 -13.19 14.22 -8.01
C PRO A 269 -12.94 14.66 -6.56
N ILE A 270 -12.52 15.92 -6.38
CA ILE A 270 -12.16 16.49 -5.08
C ILE A 270 -12.92 17.78 -4.75
N ALA A 271 -13.54 17.77 -3.57
CA ALA A 271 -14.23 18.91 -3.03
C ALA A 271 -13.28 20.09 -2.82
N LYS A 272 -13.78 21.30 -3.09
CA LYS A 272 -13.00 22.55 -3.04
C LYS A 272 -12.20 22.74 -1.74
N HIS A 273 -12.82 22.46 -0.59
CA HIS A 273 -12.16 22.62 0.70
C HIS A 273 -10.94 21.68 0.89
N LEU A 274 -11.00 20.45 0.37
CA LEU A 274 -9.86 19.53 0.41
C LEU A 274 -8.78 19.95 -0.58
N TRP A 275 -9.18 20.48 -1.74
CA TRP A 275 -8.26 21.05 -2.73
C TRP A 275 -7.48 22.24 -2.16
N ASP A 276 -8.17 23.13 -1.44
CA ASP A 276 -7.54 24.28 -0.80
C ASP A 276 -6.57 23.84 0.31
N LEU A 277 -6.91 22.81 1.11
CA LEU A 277 -5.97 22.18 2.05
C LEU A 277 -4.78 21.49 1.38
N LEU A 278 -4.94 20.99 0.15
CA LEU A 278 -3.83 20.44 -0.63
C LEU A 278 -2.89 21.54 -1.13
N LYS A 279 -3.39 22.74 -1.46
CA LYS A 279 -2.56 23.90 -1.83
C LYS A 279 -1.73 24.42 -0.65
N ILE A 280 -2.41 24.73 0.46
CA ILE A 280 -2.04 24.28 1.80
C ILE A 280 -0.69 23.55 1.95
N GLN A 281 -0.86 22.24 1.94
CA GLN A 281 0.18 21.24 2.06
C GLN A 281 1.28 21.37 0.99
N ARG A 282 0.94 21.68 -0.27
CA ARG A 282 1.89 21.87 -1.36
C ARG A 282 2.91 22.95 -1.02
N GLN A 283 2.45 24.09 -0.53
CA GLN A 283 3.34 25.18 -0.16
C GLN A 283 4.24 24.81 1.04
N GLN A 284 3.67 24.14 2.05
CA GLN A 284 4.44 23.71 3.22
C GLN A 284 5.53 22.68 2.85
N ILE A 285 5.21 21.70 2.01
CA ILE A 285 6.17 20.70 1.54
C ILE A 285 7.22 21.31 0.61
N LYS A 286 6.83 22.22 -0.30
CA LYS A 286 7.77 22.98 -1.13
C LYS A 286 8.80 23.68 -0.26
N THR A 287 8.34 24.51 0.69
CA THR A 287 9.23 25.24 1.60
C THR A 287 10.13 24.29 2.39
N LEU A 288 9.61 23.16 2.84
CA LEU A 288 10.39 22.17 3.57
C LEU A 288 11.52 21.57 2.71
N PHE A 289 11.25 21.20 1.45
CA PHE A 289 12.29 20.69 0.55
C PHE A 289 13.30 21.80 0.21
N GLU A 290 12.85 22.98 -0.20
CA GLU A 290 13.72 24.12 -0.53
C GLU A 290 14.69 24.44 0.62
N HIS A 291 14.18 24.48 1.85
CA HIS A 291 14.99 24.66 3.06
C HIS A 291 15.96 23.49 3.30
N SER A 292 15.49 22.24 3.15
CA SER A 292 16.31 21.04 3.39
C SER A 292 17.46 20.87 2.38
N PHE A 293 17.28 21.38 1.15
CA PHE A 293 18.23 21.24 0.05
C PHE A 293 19.04 22.51 -0.25
N GLY A 294 18.60 23.66 0.27
CA GLY A 294 19.19 24.97 -0.01
C GLY A 294 19.03 25.38 -1.47
N LEU A 295 17.86 25.15 -2.07
CA LEU A 295 17.56 25.43 -3.48
C LEU A 295 16.13 25.94 -3.68
N SER A 296 15.85 26.45 -4.87
CA SER A 296 14.49 26.77 -5.32
C SER A 296 13.96 25.64 -6.20
N LEU A 297 12.71 25.26 -6.02
CA LEU A 297 12.06 24.19 -6.80
C LEU A 297 11.16 24.77 -7.88
N GLY A 298 11.27 24.22 -9.10
CA GLY A 298 10.32 24.47 -10.18
C GLY A 298 9.02 23.67 -10.01
N GLU A 299 8.01 23.97 -10.82
CA GLU A 299 6.73 23.23 -10.77
C GLU A 299 6.88 21.75 -11.13
N ASP A 300 7.77 21.42 -12.07
CA ASP A 300 8.09 20.04 -12.43
C ASP A 300 8.69 19.27 -11.25
N ASP A 301 9.61 19.90 -10.50
CA ASP A 301 10.19 19.29 -9.30
C ASP A 301 9.11 19.07 -8.23
N ILE A 302 8.26 20.08 -8.00
CA ILE A 302 7.17 20.03 -7.01
C ILE A 302 6.21 18.88 -7.35
N SER A 303 5.93 18.67 -8.64
CA SER A 303 5.07 17.56 -9.11
C SER A 303 5.59 16.18 -8.67
N GLN A 304 6.91 16.04 -8.51
CA GLN A 304 7.55 14.78 -8.11
C GLN A 304 7.55 14.55 -6.60
N LEU A 305 7.31 15.58 -5.80
CA LEU A 305 7.38 15.50 -4.35
C LEU A 305 6.21 14.72 -3.75
N PRO A 306 6.43 13.98 -2.64
CA PRO A 306 5.36 13.36 -1.89
C PRO A 306 4.41 14.40 -1.29
N ILE A 307 3.10 14.13 -1.29
CA ILE A 307 2.13 14.96 -0.57
C ILE A 307 2.38 14.89 0.94
N PHE A 308 2.74 13.69 1.44
CA PHE A 308 2.90 13.42 2.87
C PHE A 308 4.33 13.00 3.24
N THR A 309 5.03 13.89 3.93
CA THR A 309 6.38 13.62 4.43
C THR A 309 6.71 14.46 5.67
N THR A 310 7.91 14.27 6.21
CA THR A 310 8.42 15.02 7.35
C THR A 310 9.86 15.44 7.11
N GLU A 311 10.33 16.47 7.80
CA GLU A 311 11.71 16.92 7.76
C GLU A 311 12.69 15.78 8.10
N GLU A 312 12.41 15.02 9.17
CA GLU A 312 13.16 13.81 9.53
C GLU A 312 13.28 12.84 8.34
N ARG A 313 12.18 12.65 7.60
CA ARG A 313 12.14 11.70 6.49
C ARG A 313 12.99 12.19 5.32
N ILE A 314 12.91 13.47 4.98
CA ILE A 314 13.71 14.09 3.91
C ILE A 314 15.19 14.01 4.26
N LEU A 315 15.58 14.41 5.47
CA LEU A 315 16.98 14.34 5.90
C LEU A 315 17.52 12.90 5.86
N LYS A 316 16.73 11.94 6.33
CA LYS A 316 17.11 10.52 6.26
C LYS A 316 17.20 10.01 4.83
N ALA A 317 16.28 10.41 3.95
CA ALA A 317 16.33 10.05 2.53
C ALA A 317 17.59 10.61 1.86
N ASN A 318 17.95 11.86 2.16
CA ASN A 318 19.15 12.51 1.64
C ASN A 318 20.43 11.75 1.98
N VAL A 319 20.60 11.41 3.26
CA VAL A 319 21.73 10.60 3.74
C VAL A 319 21.73 9.25 3.04
N THR A 320 20.58 8.58 2.96
CA THR A 320 20.48 7.24 2.37
C THR A 320 20.81 7.25 0.87
N LEU A 321 20.27 8.19 0.11
CA LEU A 321 20.51 8.32 -1.32
C LEU A 321 21.99 8.58 -1.61
N ARG A 322 22.62 9.50 -0.88
CA ARG A 322 24.04 9.83 -1.08
C ARG A 322 24.97 8.71 -0.64
N GLU A 323 24.82 8.25 0.61
CA GLU A 323 25.81 7.37 1.24
C GLU A 323 25.60 5.89 0.91
N LYS A 324 24.37 5.46 0.62
CA LYS A 324 24.06 4.04 0.36
C LYS A 324 23.82 3.74 -1.12
N LEU A 325 23.29 4.70 -1.87
CA LEU A 325 22.98 4.49 -3.29
C LEU A 325 23.90 5.29 -4.23
N GLY A 326 24.73 6.21 -3.71
CA GLY A 326 25.59 7.06 -4.55
C GLY A 326 24.80 8.01 -5.46
N LEU A 327 23.53 8.26 -5.16
CA LEU A 327 22.63 9.09 -5.97
C LEU A 327 22.61 10.52 -5.43
N ASP A 328 22.54 11.51 -6.33
CA ASP A 328 22.24 12.89 -5.93
C ASP A 328 20.75 13.01 -5.58
N PRO A 329 20.39 13.30 -4.31
CA PRO A 329 19.00 13.48 -3.91
C PRO A 329 18.25 14.53 -4.74
N ARG A 330 18.96 15.56 -5.23
CA ARG A 330 18.36 16.67 -6.00
C ARG A 330 17.86 16.23 -7.37
N GLN A 331 18.50 15.23 -7.96
CA GLN A 331 18.10 14.64 -9.23
C GLN A 331 17.10 13.49 -9.06
N ASN A 332 16.80 13.11 -7.81
CA ASN A 332 16.00 11.94 -7.46
C ASN A 332 14.82 12.31 -6.55
N LEU A 333 14.23 13.50 -6.73
CA LEU A 333 13.09 13.98 -5.92
C LEU A 333 11.86 13.05 -5.97
N ALA A 334 11.74 12.27 -7.03
CA ALA A 334 10.69 11.28 -7.25
C ALA A 334 10.82 10.00 -6.40
N ASP A 335 11.90 9.84 -5.62
CA ASP A 335 12.26 8.59 -4.94
C ASP A 335 11.32 8.20 -3.78
N GLU A 336 10.99 6.91 -3.67
CA GLU A 336 10.19 6.34 -2.57
C GLU A 336 10.77 6.63 -1.17
N LEU A 337 12.07 6.91 -1.07
CA LEU A 337 12.72 7.24 0.20
C LEU A 337 12.22 8.55 0.80
N PHE A 338 11.68 9.47 0.00
CA PHE A 338 11.06 10.68 0.49
C PHE A 338 9.64 10.46 1.03
N HIS A 339 8.98 9.36 0.67
CA HIS A 339 7.61 9.07 1.05
C HIS A 339 7.52 8.56 2.50
N SER A 340 6.43 8.95 3.18
CA SER A 340 6.11 8.46 4.52
C SER A 340 5.76 6.96 4.51
N PRO A 341 6.23 6.16 5.48
CA PRO A 341 5.84 4.75 5.56
C PRO A 341 4.31 4.58 5.71
N PRO A 342 3.68 3.60 5.04
CA PRO A 342 2.23 3.37 5.13
C PRO A 342 1.72 3.14 6.57
N VAL A 343 2.55 2.54 7.44
CA VAL A 343 2.21 2.34 8.86
C VAL A 343 2.07 3.67 9.61
N ARG A 344 2.87 4.68 9.25
CA ARG A 344 2.79 6.03 9.83
C ARG A 344 1.49 6.70 9.40
N ILE A 345 1.10 6.60 8.13
CA ILE A 345 -0.20 7.09 7.63
C ILE A 345 -1.36 6.39 8.35
N GLY A 346 -1.33 5.06 8.44
CA GLY A 346 -2.38 4.28 9.10
C GLY A 346 -2.59 4.65 10.57
N ARG A 347 -1.51 5.02 11.27
CA ARG A 347 -1.58 5.50 12.65
C ARG A 347 -2.15 6.93 12.78
N VAL A 348 -1.95 7.80 11.78
CA VAL A 348 -2.60 9.13 11.74
C VAL A 348 -4.10 8.99 11.51
N ILE A 349 -4.49 8.11 10.58
CA ILE A 349 -5.89 7.73 10.32
C ILE A 349 -6.55 7.21 11.60
N GLY A 350 -5.85 6.35 12.35
CA GLY A 350 -6.33 5.80 13.62
C GLY A 350 -6.23 6.74 14.81
N PHE A 351 -5.96 8.05 14.60
CA PHE A 351 -5.83 9.06 15.66
C PHE A 351 -4.77 8.74 16.74
N HIS A 352 -3.80 7.86 16.44
CA HIS A 352 -2.79 7.45 17.42
C HIS A 352 -1.70 8.51 17.61
N TYR A 353 -1.47 9.37 16.61
CA TYR A 353 -0.57 10.53 16.68
C TYR A 353 -0.83 11.49 15.51
N ASN A 354 -0.27 12.70 15.58
CA ASN A 354 -0.20 13.65 14.47
C ASN A 354 1.18 13.55 13.79
N MET A 355 1.19 13.35 12.47
CA MET A 355 2.43 13.39 11.68
C MET A 355 2.71 14.82 11.25
N LEU A 356 3.48 15.54 12.05
CA LEU A 356 3.85 16.93 11.78
C LEU A 356 4.96 17.01 10.73
N ILE A 357 4.93 18.06 9.91
CA ILE A 357 5.95 18.33 8.88
C ILE A 357 7.30 18.59 9.54
N HIS A 358 7.32 19.45 10.56
CA HIS A 358 8.46 19.68 11.44
C HIS A 358 8.24 18.95 12.76
N ASP A 359 8.96 17.85 12.96
CA ASP A 359 8.98 17.16 14.25
C ASP A 359 10.00 17.87 15.14
N GLY A 360 9.55 18.88 15.88
CA GLY A 360 10.35 19.54 16.90
C GLY A 360 10.66 18.54 18.01
N ARG A 361 11.71 17.74 17.86
CA ARG A 361 12.18 16.71 18.80
C ARG A 361 12.52 17.20 20.23
N LYS A 362 12.06 18.38 20.66
CA LYS A 362 12.46 19.02 21.91
C LYS A 362 11.35 19.72 22.70
N LYS A 363 10.08 19.72 22.28
CA LYS A 363 9.00 20.30 23.10
C LYS A 363 8.08 19.22 23.66
N PRO A 364 7.66 19.31 24.94
CA PRO A 364 6.62 18.45 25.48
C PRO A 364 5.40 18.53 24.55
N ARG A 365 4.66 17.41 24.41
CA ARG A 365 3.44 17.32 23.60
C ARG A 365 2.55 18.51 23.90
N SER A 366 2.64 19.52 23.03
CA SER A 366 1.80 20.69 23.12
C SER A 366 0.38 20.24 22.79
N PRO A 367 -0.67 20.76 23.45
CA PRO A 367 -2.05 20.44 23.09
C PRO A 367 -2.33 20.72 21.60
N TYR A 368 -1.61 21.66 20.99
CA TYR A 368 -1.66 21.95 19.55
C TYR A 368 -1.06 20.86 18.65
N THR A 369 -0.27 19.94 19.21
CA THR A 369 0.47 18.91 18.46
C THR A 369 -0.01 17.49 18.76
N ALA A 370 -0.73 17.30 19.87
CA ALA A 370 -1.32 16.02 20.22
C ALA A 370 -2.51 15.69 19.28
N PRO A 371 -2.74 14.42 18.94
CA PRO A 371 -3.95 14.06 18.20
C PRO A 371 -5.19 14.44 19.02
N PRO A 372 -6.30 14.81 18.37
CA PRO A 372 -7.53 15.09 19.10
C PRO A 372 -8.04 13.83 19.79
N ALA A 373 -8.76 14.01 20.90
CA ALA A 373 -9.45 12.92 21.56
C ALA A 373 -10.44 12.28 20.58
N VAL A 374 -10.43 10.95 20.51
CA VAL A 374 -11.36 10.23 19.65
C VAL A 374 -12.76 10.27 20.30
N PRO A 375 -13.81 10.70 19.58
CA PRO A 375 -15.17 10.73 20.10
C PRO A 375 -15.63 9.35 20.57
N LEU A 376 -16.61 9.33 21.48
CA LEU A 376 -17.20 8.10 21.97
C LEU A 376 -18.26 7.58 21.00
N SER A 377 -18.19 6.29 20.68
CA SER A 377 -19.20 5.63 19.87
C SER A 377 -20.51 5.52 20.67
N PRO A 378 -21.66 5.97 20.11
CA PRO A 378 -22.96 5.78 20.74
C PRO A 378 -23.32 4.30 20.94
N ARG A 379 -22.74 3.39 20.15
CA ARG A 379 -23.01 1.95 20.22
C ARG A 379 -22.31 1.26 21.38
N THR A 380 -21.15 1.76 21.79
CA THR A 380 -20.27 1.06 22.76
C THR A 380 -19.95 1.89 24.00
N GLY A 381 -20.18 3.20 23.98
CA GLY A 381 -19.73 4.13 25.01
C GLY A 381 -18.20 4.26 25.11
N ARG A 382 -17.46 3.71 24.15
CA ARG A 382 -15.98 3.71 24.10
C ARG A 382 -15.47 4.57 22.95
N PRO A 383 -14.21 5.03 22.98
CA PRO A 383 -13.62 5.75 21.85
C PRO A 383 -13.78 4.96 20.55
N ILE A 384 -14.23 5.62 19.49
CA ILE A 384 -14.49 4.99 18.18
C ILE A 384 -13.22 4.29 17.68
N ALA A 385 -13.30 3.00 17.37
CA ALA A 385 -12.19 2.26 16.78
C ALA A 385 -11.95 2.69 15.32
N VAL A 386 -11.02 3.62 15.06
CA VAL A 386 -10.75 4.10 13.70
C VAL A 386 -9.62 3.32 13.03
N LYS A 387 -9.92 2.67 11.91
CA LYS A 387 -8.93 1.97 11.06
C LYS A 387 -9.29 2.16 9.59
N ALA A 388 -8.29 2.20 8.71
CA ALA A 388 -8.51 2.35 7.27
C ALA A 388 -9.43 1.26 6.67
N THR A 389 -9.39 0.03 7.20
CA THR A 389 -10.32 -1.04 6.79
C THR A 389 -11.76 -0.71 7.14
N ARG A 390 -11.98 -0.11 8.31
CA ARG A 390 -13.31 0.28 8.80
C ARG A 390 -13.91 1.39 7.95
N LEU A 391 -13.10 2.38 7.57
CA LEU A 391 -13.49 3.44 6.64
C LEU A 391 -13.88 2.88 5.26
N ARG A 392 -13.22 1.81 4.80
CA ARG A 392 -13.63 1.13 3.55
C ARG A 392 -14.97 0.46 3.66
N HIS A 393 -15.23 -0.28 4.73
CA HIS A 393 -16.54 -0.89 4.93
C HIS A 393 -17.63 0.20 4.96
N THR A 394 -17.34 1.33 5.60
CA THR A 394 -18.22 2.51 5.62
C THR A 394 -18.48 3.04 4.21
N ARG A 395 -17.43 3.24 3.40
CA ARG A 395 -17.57 3.76 2.04
C ARG A 395 -18.33 2.80 1.11
N VAL A 396 -18.06 1.50 1.20
CA VAL A 396 -18.81 0.48 0.44
C VAL A 396 -20.29 0.57 0.76
N ARG A 397 -20.65 0.69 2.04
CA ARG A 397 -22.05 0.84 2.47
C ARG A 397 -22.69 2.14 1.94
N GLN A 398 -22.00 3.27 2.03
CA GLN A 398 -22.49 4.56 1.51
C GLN A 398 -22.79 4.48 0.01
N LEU A 399 -21.90 3.89 -0.79
CA LEU A 399 -22.10 3.74 -2.23
C LEU A 399 -23.27 2.82 -2.58
N VAL A 400 -23.43 1.71 -1.85
CA VAL A 400 -24.56 0.78 -2.04
C VAL A 400 -25.90 1.44 -1.67
N CYS A 401 -25.94 2.24 -0.61
CA CYS A 401 -27.15 2.94 -0.18
C CYS A 401 -27.55 4.11 -1.10
N CYS A 402 -26.60 4.77 -1.78
CA CYS A 402 -26.89 5.84 -2.75
C CYS A 402 -27.32 5.35 -4.15
N SER A 403 -27.29 4.03 -4.39
CA SER A 403 -27.68 3.41 -5.67
C SER A 403 -29.13 2.88 -5.67
N ARG A 404 -29.93 3.29 -4.68
CA ARG A 404 -31.38 3.07 -4.57
C ARG A 404 -32.05 4.41 -4.41
#